data_AF-A0A363D542-F1
#
_entry.id   AF-A0A363D542-F1
#
_cell.length_a   1.000
_cell.length_b   1.000
_cell.length_c   1.000
_cell.angle_alpha   90.00
_cell.angle_beta   90.00
_cell.angle_gamma   90.00
#
_symmetry.space_group_name_H-M   'P 1'
#
loop_
_entity.id
_entity.type
_entity.pdbx_description
1 polymer ?
#
loop_
_entity_poly.entity_id
_entity_poly.type
_entity_poly.pdbx_seq_one_letter_code
_entity_poly.pdbx_strand_id
1 'polypeptide(L)'
;MNNEAIKLIVSLLFSFFVAFTSLEYFYILPVLLVLIYERKDVIKILKKLFLLNFFIIVLVIFVLFQNSQMAIELFLRTNLILLFNITIFYKSKGFDIVRGFNTLKVSPKFISIFYFTICLIEYLLKEFKNIKNSLKARGFKVQTSMFVYQTFGNIFAMMFIKAIKKSQDMRLSMIARGFNSQMFLLENNKISQKDILVLFFILSIFLIKVLYI
;
A
#
# COMPACT_ATOMS: atom_id res chain seq x y z
N MET A 1 -19.98 -5.27 -5.90
CA MET A 1 -18.62 -5.11 -5.34
C MET A 1 -17.75 -4.46 -6.40
N ASN A 2 -16.93 -3.48 -6.06
CA ASN A 2 -15.94 -2.95 -7.00
C ASN A 2 -14.73 -3.89 -7.10
N ASN A 3 -14.02 -3.82 -8.22
CA ASN A 3 -12.75 -4.53 -8.41
C ASN A 3 -11.78 -4.33 -7.21
N GLU A 4 -11.62 -3.08 -6.76
CA GLU A 4 -10.68 -2.74 -5.67
C GLU A 4 -11.04 -3.39 -4.33
N ALA A 5 -12.33 -3.66 -4.08
CA ALA A 5 -12.78 -4.39 -2.89
C ALA A 5 -12.29 -5.84 -2.93
N ILE A 6 -12.40 -6.48 -4.10
CA ILE A 6 -11.99 -7.85 -4.32
C ILE A 6 -10.48 -7.95 -4.14
N LYS A 7 -9.70 -7.03 -4.71
CA LYS A 7 -8.25 -6.99 -4.50
C LYS A 7 -7.86 -6.91 -3.03
N LEU A 8 -8.53 -6.06 -2.23
CA LEU A 8 -8.29 -5.96 -0.78
C LEU A 8 -8.59 -7.28 -0.06
N ILE A 9 -9.74 -7.89 -0.33
CA ILE A 9 -10.11 -9.18 0.26
C ILE A 9 -9.11 -10.27 -0.13
N VAL A 10 -8.80 -10.37 -1.42
CA VAL A 10 -7.86 -11.34 -1.99
C VAL A 10 -6.48 -11.19 -1.36
N SER A 11 -5.99 -9.97 -1.21
CA SER A 11 -4.70 -9.69 -0.56
C SER A 11 -4.67 -10.11 0.90
N LEU A 12 -5.74 -9.82 1.64
CA LEU A 12 -5.87 -10.16 3.05
C LEU A 12 -5.95 -11.67 3.24
N LEU A 13 -6.80 -12.36 2.47
CA LEU A 13 -6.94 -13.81 2.51
C LEU A 13 -5.61 -14.51 2.16
N PHE A 14 -4.97 -14.12 1.06
CA PHE A 14 -3.69 -14.72 0.66
C PHE A 14 -2.62 -14.55 1.74
N SER A 15 -2.46 -13.33 2.26
CA SER A 15 -1.46 -13.03 3.29
C SER A 15 -1.72 -13.80 4.58
N PHE A 16 -2.98 -13.91 5.00
CA PHE A 16 -3.38 -14.67 6.17
C PHE A 16 -3.09 -16.16 6.00
N PHE A 17 -3.50 -16.76 4.88
CA PHE A 17 -3.29 -18.19 4.66
C PHE A 17 -1.81 -18.55 4.60
N VAL A 18 -1.02 -17.82 3.81
CA VAL A 18 0.42 -18.08 3.67
C VAL A 18 1.17 -17.89 5.00
N ALA A 19 0.69 -17.02 5.89
CA ALA A 19 1.31 -16.79 7.19
C ALA A 19 1.08 -17.94 8.19
N PHE A 20 -0.12 -18.51 8.25
CA PHE A 20 -0.50 -19.51 9.27
C PHE A 20 -0.29 -20.96 8.83
N THR A 21 -0.09 -21.22 7.55
CA THR A 21 0.06 -22.58 7.02
C THR A 21 1.50 -22.91 6.67
N SER A 22 1.84 -24.21 6.73
CA SER A 22 3.07 -24.73 6.16
C SER A 22 3.21 -24.32 4.69
N LEU A 23 4.41 -23.88 4.32
CA LEU A 23 4.69 -23.49 2.93
C LEU A 23 4.69 -24.72 2.03
N GLU A 24 3.73 -24.77 1.12
CA GLU A 24 3.65 -25.74 0.05
C GLU A 24 3.73 -25.05 -1.30
N TYR A 25 4.08 -25.82 -2.34
CA TYR A 25 4.20 -25.32 -3.70
C TYR A 25 2.91 -24.71 -4.27
N PHE A 26 1.75 -25.06 -3.71
CA PHE A 26 0.44 -24.54 -4.15
C PHE A 26 0.30 -23.02 -4.05
N TYR A 27 0.97 -22.36 -3.09
CA TYR A 27 0.88 -20.90 -2.93
C TYR A 27 1.59 -20.10 -4.03
N ILE A 28 2.42 -20.75 -4.85
CA ILE A 28 3.11 -20.12 -5.98
C ILE A 28 2.12 -19.83 -7.12
N LEU A 29 1.07 -20.64 -7.27
CA LEU A 29 0.15 -20.58 -8.40
C LEU A 29 -0.67 -19.27 -8.45
N PRO A 30 -1.29 -18.78 -7.36
CA PRO A 30 -1.93 -17.46 -7.34
C PRO A 30 -0.97 -16.32 -7.66
N VAL A 31 0.29 -16.40 -7.19
CA VAL A 31 1.31 -15.39 -7.46
C VAL A 31 1.68 -15.33 -8.94
N LEU A 32 1.84 -16.49 -9.58
CA LEU A 32 2.10 -16.58 -11.01
C LEU A 32 0.94 -16.01 -11.83
N LEU A 33 -0.31 -16.30 -11.46
CA LEU A 33 -1.49 -15.75 -12.13
C LEU A 33 -1.51 -14.22 -12.09
N VAL A 34 -1.25 -13.61 -10.92
CA VAL A 34 -1.21 -12.16 -10.79
C VAL A 34 -0.03 -11.55 -11.56
N LEU A 35 1.13 -12.19 -11.57
CA LEU A 35 2.28 -11.79 -12.40
C LEU A 35 1.97 -11.86 -13.89
N ILE A 36 1.21 -12.87 -14.34
CA ILE A 36 0.78 -13.00 -15.72
C ILE A 36 -0.12 -11.84 -16.13
N TYR A 37 -0.97 -11.35 -15.24
CA TYR A 37 -1.82 -10.18 -15.52
C TYR A 37 -1.02 -8.87 -15.63
N GLU A 38 0.06 -8.75 -14.86
CA GLU A 38 0.92 -7.56 -14.82
C GLU A 38 2.25 -7.71 -15.60
N ARG A 39 2.28 -8.60 -16.61
CA ARG A 39 3.47 -8.94 -17.43
C ARG A 39 4.29 -7.74 -17.90
N LYS A 40 3.64 -6.61 -18.24
CA LYS A 40 4.30 -5.41 -18.77
C LYS A 40 5.18 -4.69 -17.76
N ASP A 41 4.91 -4.83 -16.46
CA ASP A 41 5.59 -4.10 -15.39
C ASP A 41 6.39 -5.01 -14.43
N VAL A 42 6.56 -6.29 -14.77
CA VAL A 42 7.25 -7.30 -13.93
C VAL A 42 8.65 -6.84 -13.50
N ILE A 43 9.41 -6.21 -14.38
CA ILE A 43 10.76 -5.71 -14.06
C ILE A 43 10.70 -4.62 -12.98
N LYS A 44 9.71 -3.72 -13.03
CA LYS A 44 9.55 -2.65 -12.03
C LYS A 44 9.07 -3.23 -10.70
N ILE A 45 8.23 -4.26 -10.75
CA ILE A 45 7.75 -5.00 -9.57
C ILE A 45 8.92 -5.71 -8.88
N LEU A 46 9.75 -6.42 -9.64
CA LEU A 46 10.95 -7.10 -9.11
C LEU A 46 11.97 -6.11 -8.55
N LYS A 47 12.15 -4.95 -9.19
CA LYS A 47 13.02 -3.88 -8.65
C LYS A 47 12.52 -3.36 -7.29
N LYS A 48 11.19 -3.21 -7.12
CA LYS A 48 10.61 -2.87 -5.81
C LYS A 48 10.84 -3.99 -4.79
N LEU A 49 10.62 -5.25 -5.18
CA LEU A 49 10.84 -6.42 -4.31
C LEU A 49 12.31 -6.51 -3.85
N PHE A 50 13.26 -6.24 -4.74
CA PHE A 50 14.69 -6.22 -4.40
C PHE A 50 15.00 -5.17 -3.31
N LEU A 51 14.41 -3.99 -3.41
CA LEU A 51 14.59 -2.94 -2.40
C LEU A 51 14.01 -3.34 -1.03
N LEU A 52 12.87 -4.03 -1.01
CA LEU A 52 12.27 -4.54 0.23
C LEU A 52 13.06 -5.71 0.84
N ASN A 53 13.73 -6.52 0.00
CA ASN A 53 14.53 -7.65 0.47
C ASN A 53 15.72 -7.23 1.33
N PHE A 54 16.19 -5.98 1.25
CA PHE A 54 17.28 -5.50 2.11
C PHE A 54 16.97 -5.70 3.60
N PHE A 55 15.74 -5.42 4.04
CA PHE A 55 15.34 -5.61 5.44
C PHE A 55 15.13 -7.11 5.78
N ILE A 56 14.58 -7.88 4.84
CA ILE A 56 14.31 -9.31 5.04
C ILE A 56 15.59 -10.10 5.20
N ILE A 57 16.63 -9.76 4.42
CA ILE A 57 17.93 -10.42 4.51
C ILE A 57 18.52 -10.30 5.92
N VAL A 58 18.39 -9.13 6.55
CA VAL A 58 18.84 -8.93 7.94
C VAL A 58 18.09 -9.87 8.90
N LEU A 59 16.77 -9.99 8.77
CA LEU A 59 15.97 -10.91 9.58
C LEU A 59 16.34 -12.38 9.33
N VAL A 60 16.52 -12.77 8.08
CA VAL A 60 16.88 -14.14 7.70
C VAL A 60 18.24 -14.52 8.23
N ILE A 61 19.23 -13.62 8.18
CA ILE A 61 20.55 -13.83 8.79
C ILE A 61 20.42 -14.08 10.29
N PHE A 62 19.58 -13.29 10.98
CA PHE A 62 19.36 -13.46 12.41
C PHE A 62 18.76 -14.85 12.75
N VAL A 63 17.77 -15.30 11.98
CA VAL A 63 17.15 -16.63 12.16
C VAL A 63 18.08 -17.77 11.74
N LEU A 64 18.96 -17.54 10.77
CA LEU A 64 19.91 -18.55 10.27
C LEU A 64 20.87 -19.01 11.36
N PHE A 65 21.23 -18.13 12.31
CA PHE A 65 22.02 -18.51 13.49
C PHE A 65 21.29 -19.47 14.43
N GLN A 66 19.96 -19.44 14.43
CA GLN A 66 19.14 -20.31 15.27
C GLN A 66 18.78 -21.61 14.55
N ASN A 67 18.23 -21.52 13.34
CA ASN A 67 17.78 -22.67 12.54
C ASN A 67 17.82 -22.35 11.04
N SER A 68 18.60 -23.12 10.28
CA SER A 68 18.75 -22.94 8.83
C SER A 68 17.45 -23.19 8.04
N GLN A 69 16.70 -24.25 8.40
CA GLN A 69 15.45 -24.59 7.72
C GLN A 69 14.37 -23.50 7.90
N MET A 70 14.22 -22.99 9.13
CA MET A 70 13.26 -21.91 9.41
C MET A 70 13.63 -20.61 8.70
N ALA A 71 14.93 -20.32 8.54
CA ALA A 71 15.39 -19.13 7.83
C ALA A 71 14.99 -19.17 6.34
N ILE A 72 15.11 -20.33 5.69
CA ILE A 72 14.69 -20.52 4.29
C ILE A 72 13.18 -20.39 4.16
N GLU A 73 12.42 -21.01 5.08
CA GLU A 73 10.96 -20.91 5.09
C GLU A 73 10.50 -19.44 5.26
N LEU A 74 11.08 -18.72 6.22
CA LEU A 74 10.81 -17.30 6.42
C LEU A 74 11.07 -16.49 5.13
N PHE A 75 12.23 -16.68 4.51
CA PHE A 75 12.60 -15.95 3.30
C PHE A 75 11.60 -16.17 2.16
N LEU A 76 11.20 -17.43 1.92
CA LEU A 76 10.24 -17.78 0.88
C LEU A 76 8.84 -17.24 1.21
N ARG A 77 8.36 -17.42 2.45
CA ARG A 77 7.04 -16.96 2.91
C ARG A 77 6.89 -15.46 2.73
N THR A 78 7.86 -14.69 3.23
CA THR A 78 7.81 -13.23 3.17
C THR A 78 7.87 -12.74 1.73
N ASN A 79 8.75 -13.32 0.89
CA ASN A 79 8.82 -12.93 -0.52
C ASN A 79 7.53 -13.25 -1.29
N LEU A 80 6.88 -14.39 -1.01
CA LEU A 80 5.60 -14.74 -1.63
C LEU A 80 4.51 -13.73 -1.27
N ILE A 81 4.35 -13.41 0.02
CA ILE A 81 3.38 -12.42 0.49
C ILE A 81 3.65 -11.05 -0.14
N LEU A 82 4.90 -10.59 -0.12
CA LEU A 82 5.26 -9.29 -0.67
C LEU A 82 5.05 -9.22 -2.18
N LEU A 83 5.47 -10.24 -2.92
CA LEU A 83 5.31 -10.28 -4.37
C LEU A 83 3.83 -10.23 -4.76
N PHE A 84 2.98 -10.98 -4.06
CA PHE A 84 1.54 -10.95 -4.27
C PHE A 84 0.94 -9.56 -3.99
N ASN A 85 1.23 -8.97 -2.84
CA ASN A 85 0.68 -7.67 -2.45
C ASN A 85 1.18 -6.54 -3.37
N ILE A 86 2.45 -6.54 -3.77
CA ILE A 86 2.98 -5.50 -4.67
C ILE A 86 2.35 -5.63 -6.05
N THR A 87 2.19 -6.85 -6.56
CA THR A 87 1.63 -7.09 -7.91
C THR A 87 0.17 -6.69 -7.98
N ILE A 88 -0.66 -7.08 -7.01
CA ILE A 88 -2.11 -6.82 -7.04
C ILE A 88 -2.44 -5.32 -6.93
N PHE A 89 -1.65 -4.55 -6.18
CA PHE A 89 -1.83 -3.10 -6.01
C PHE A 89 -0.96 -2.26 -6.94
N TYR A 90 -0.20 -2.85 -7.86
CA TYR A 90 0.80 -2.12 -8.65
C TYR A 90 0.21 -0.95 -9.45
N LYS A 91 -0.99 -1.12 -10.01
CA LYS A 91 -1.71 -0.09 -10.79
C LYS A 91 -2.73 0.72 -9.98
N SER A 92 -3.05 0.30 -8.76
CA SER A 92 -4.07 0.96 -7.94
C SER A 92 -3.51 2.27 -7.36
N LYS A 93 -4.30 3.35 -7.41
CA LYS A 93 -3.98 4.63 -6.77
C LYS A 93 -4.46 4.64 -5.31
N GLY A 94 -4.01 5.60 -4.51
CA GLY A 94 -4.47 5.73 -3.12
C GLY A 94 -6.00 5.78 -2.98
N PHE A 95 -6.67 6.51 -3.88
CA PHE A 95 -8.14 6.62 -3.89
C PHE A 95 -8.87 5.32 -4.26
N ASP A 96 -8.22 4.38 -4.95
CA ASP A 96 -8.79 3.07 -5.27
C ASP A 96 -9.05 2.25 -4.00
N ILE A 97 -8.14 2.34 -3.03
CA ILE A 97 -8.28 1.67 -1.74
C ILE A 97 -9.47 2.27 -0.95
N VAL A 98 -9.65 3.60 -0.99
CA VAL A 98 -10.80 4.28 -0.37
C VAL A 98 -12.11 3.75 -0.97
N ARG A 99 -12.17 3.60 -2.30
CA ARG A 99 -13.33 3.02 -3.00
C ARG A 99 -13.56 1.57 -2.58
N GLY A 100 -12.50 0.78 -2.41
CA GLY A 100 -12.57 -0.58 -1.86
C GLY A 100 -13.25 -0.60 -0.49
N PHE A 101 -12.82 0.24 0.45
CA PHE A 101 -13.45 0.34 1.77
C PHE A 101 -14.91 0.80 1.73
N ASN A 102 -15.26 1.72 0.82
CA ASN A 102 -16.64 2.14 0.61
C ASN A 102 -17.54 0.95 0.23
N THR A 103 -17.09 0.13 -0.73
CA THR A 103 -17.85 -1.06 -1.14
C THR A 103 -17.89 -2.17 -0.10
N LEU A 104 -16.89 -2.24 0.78
CA LEU A 104 -16.86 -3.17 1.92
C LEU A 104 -17.77 -2.71 3.07
N LYS A 105 -18.50 -1.60 2.91
CA LYS A 105 -19.40 -1.02 3.92
C LYS A 105 -18.70 -0.72 5.25
N VAL A 106 -17.42 -0.30 5.18
CA VAL A 106 -16.73 0.27 6.34
C VAL A 106 -17.42 1.57 6.76
N SER A 107 -17.28 1.99 8.02
CA SER A 107 -17.97 3.18 8.52
C SER A 107 -17.69 4.43 7.65
N PRO A 108 -18.71 5.24 7.32
CA PRO A 108 -18.56 6.39 6.42
C PRO A 108 -17.60 7.45 6.99
N LYS A 109 -17.51 7.55 8.32
CA LYS A 109 -16.55 8.40 9.02
C LYS A 109 -15.11 7.99 8.75
N PHE A 110 -14.80 6.69 8.80
CA PHE A 110 -13.46 6.18 8.51
C PHE A 110 -13.06 6.43 7.06
N ILE A 111 -13.97 6.15 6.11
CA ILE A 111 -13.75 6.40 4.67
C ILE A 111 -13.45 7.88 4.43
N SER A 112 -14.21 8.78 5.06
CA SER A 112 -14.03 10.22 4.93
C SER A 112 -12.68 10.66 5.48
N ILE A 113 -12.29 10.21 6.69
CA ILE A 113 -10.98 10.49 7.28
C ILE A 113 -9.85 10.02 6.36
N PHE A 114 -9.95 8.79 5.84
CA PHE A 114 -8.94 8.21 4.98
C PHE A 114 -8.84 8.99 3.65
N TYR A 115 -9.97 9.37 3.05
CA TYR A 115 -10.01 10.21 1.86
C TYR A 115 -9.30 11.56 2.08
N PHE A 116 -9.64 12.27 3.16
CA PHE A 116 -9.01 13.55 3.47
C PHE A 116 -7.51 13.40 3.77
N THR A 117 -7.10 12.30 4.38
CA THR A 117 -5.69 12.01 4.64
C THR A 117 -4.91 11.92 3.33
N ILE A 118 -5.43 11.21 2.33
CA ILE A 118 -4.79 11.13 0.99
C ILE A 118 -4.73 12.51 0.34
N CYS A 119 -5.83 13.29 0.38
CA CYS A 119 -5.83 14.65 -0.16
C CYS A 119 -4.79 15.56 0.52
N LEU A 120 -4.63 15.48 1.85
CA LEU A 120 -3.62 16.24 2.57
C LEU A 120 -2.20 15.78 2.21
N ILE A 121 -1.95 14.48 2.06
CA ILE A 121 -0.65 13.95 1.63
C ILE A 121 -0.28 14.52 0.26
N GLU A 122 -1.19 14.45 -0.72
CA GLU A 122 -0.93 14.98 -2.07
C GLU A 122 -0.65 16.50 -2.06
N TYR A 123 -1.41 17.25 -1.26
CA TYR A 123 -1.18 18.68 -1.06
C TYR A 123 0.20 18.96 -0.45
N LEU A 124 0.54 18.28 0.65
CA LEU A 124 1.81 18.48 1.36
C LEU A 124 3.02 18.05 0.52
N LEU A 125 2.91 17.00 -0.28
CA LEU A 125 3.96 16.60 -1.22
C LEU A 125 4.21 17.65 -2.29
N LYS A 126 3.14 18.28 -2.81
CA LYS A 126 3.26 19.40 -3.75
C LYS A 126 3.93 20.61 -3.10
N GLU A 127 3.52 20.97 -1.88
CA GLU A 127 4.12 22.07 -1.13
C GLU A 127 5.59 21.81 -0.80
N PHE A 128 5.94 20.59 -0.40
CA PHE A 128 7.32 20.20 -0.15
C PHE A 128 8.18 20.32 -1.42
N LYS A 129 7.65 19.89 -2.57
CA LYS A 129 8.33 20.06 -3.86
C LYS A 129 8.54 21.54 -4.20
N ASN A 130 7.56 22.40 -3.94
CA ASN A 130 7.67 23.84 -4.17
C ASN A 130 8.74 24.48 -3.28
N ILE A 131 8.78 24.13 -2.00
CA ILE A 131 9.80 24.60 -1.05
C ILE A 131 11.19 24.15 -1.50
N LYS A 132 11.35 22.87 -1.87
CA LYS A 132 12.61 22.33 -2.39
C LYS A 132 13.10 23.07 -3.63
N ASN A 133 12.19 23.39 -4.56
CA ASN A 133 12.53 24.15 -5.76
C ASN A 133 12.95 25.59 -5.43
N SER A 134 12.26 26.25 -4.50
CA SER A 134 12.62 27.59 -4.02
C SER A 134 14.01 27.63 -3.38
N LEU A 135 14.33 26.64 -2.54
CA LEU A 135 15.67 26.51 -1.95
C LEU A 135 16.74 26.28 -3.01
N LYS A 136 16.47 25.42 -4.00
CA LYS A 136 17.39 25.19 -5.11
C LYS A 136 17.63 26.47 -5.92
N ALA A 137 16.59 27.27 -6.16
CA ALA A 137 16.71 28.55 -6.86
C ALA A 137 17.56 29.57 -6.07
N ARG A 138 17.53 29.52 -4.74
CA ARG A 138 18.38 30.34 -3.84
C ARG A 138 19.81 29.81 -3.70
N GLY A 139 20.20 28.77 -4.44
CA GLY A 139 21.54 28.19 -4.38
C GLY A 139 21.81 27.31 -3.15
N PHE A 140 20.76 26.90 -2.42
CA PHE A 140 20.92 26.03 -1.25
C PHE A 140 21.47 24.65 -1.66
N LYS A 141 22.57 24.24 -1.03
CA LYS A 141 23.20 22.92 -1.22
C LYS A 141 23.01 22.07 0.03
N VAL A 142 22.49 20.86 -0.14
CA VAL A 142 22.33 19.90 0.96
C VAL A 142 23.71 19.36 1.33
N GLN A 143 24.18 19.72 2.53
CA GLN A 143 25.45 19.29 3.12
C GLN A 143 25.20 18.84 4.57
N THR A 144 26.15 18.12 5.18
CA THR A 144 26.08 17.71 6.59
C THR A 144 26.57 18.85 7.50
N SER A 145 25.90 20.00 7.45
CA SER A 145 26.21 21.16 8.30
C SER A 145 25.03 21.50 9.22
N MET A 146 25.32 22.10 10.38
CA MET A 146 24.28 22.50 11.35
C MET A 146 23.23 23.43 10.72
N PHE A 147 23.66 24.33 9.82
CA PHE A 147 22.78 25.23 9.08
C PHE A 147 21.77 24.48 8.20
N VAL A 148 22.19 23.37 7.57
CA VAL A 148 21.29 22.55 6.75
C VAL A 148 20.24 21.86 7.62
N TYR A 149 20.63 21.33 8.78
CA TYR A 149 19.66 20.75 9.73
C TYR A 149 18.68 21.79 10.27
N GLN A 150 19.14 22.99 10.63
CA GLN A 150 18.26 24.10 11.01
C GLN A 150 17.28 24.46 9.89
N THR A 151 17.75 24.49 8.65
CA THR A 151 16.90 24.75 7.48
C THR A 151 15.83 23.67 7.33
N PHE A 152 16.18 22.39 7.47
CA PHE A 152 15.19 21.30 7.46
C PHE A 152 14.18 21.42 8.60
N GLY A 153 14.62 21.80 9.81
CA GLY A 153 13.73 22.09 10.94
C GLY A 153 12.70 23.19 10.61
N ASN A 154 13.16 24.28 9.99
CA ASN A 154 12.29 25.38 9.55
C ASN A 154 11.29 24.93 8.47
N ILE A 155 11.70 24.09 7.51
CA ILE A 155 10.80 23.52 6.50
C ILE A 155 9.73 22.67 7.17
N PHE A 156 10.12 21.82 8.13
CA PHE A 156 9.18 20.98 8.88
C PHE A 156 8.16 21.84 9.62
N ALA A 157 8.60 22.85 10.38
CA ALA A 157 7.71 23.77 11.08
C ALA A 157 6.72 24.45 10.11
N MET A 158 7.21 24.94 8.97
CA MET A 158 6.37 25.55 7.94
C MET A 158 5.35 24.57 7.35
N MET A 159 5.73 23.31 7.12
CA MET A 159 4.82 22.28 6.63
C MET A 159 3.71 21.96 7.63
N PHE A 160 4.02 21.90 8.92
CA PHE A 160 3.02 21.69 9.98
C PHE A 160 1.99 22.81 10.01
N ILE A 161 2.44 24.08 9.99
CA ILE A 161 1.56 25.24 9.96
C ILE A 161 0.63 25.19 8.74
N LYS A 162 1.18 24.87 7.55
CA LYS A 162 0.40 24.72 6.32
C LYS A 162 -0.61 23.57 6.41
N ALA A 163 -0.26 22.43 7.00
CA ALA A 163 -1.15 21.29 7.16
C ALA A 163 -2.36 21.65 8.03
N ILE A 164 -2.15 22.34 9.14
CA ILE A 164 -3.22 22.80 10.06
C ILE A 164 -4.12 23.82 9.35
N LYS A 165 -3.54 24.82 8.70
CA LYS A 165 -4.32 25.82 7.97
C LYS A 165 -5.16 25.17 6.86
N LYS A 166 -4.55 24.26 6.09
CA LYS A 166 -5.24 23.54 5.01
C LYS A 166 -6.39 22.67 5.53
N SER A 167 -6.22 21.98 6.65
CA SER A 167 -7.29 21.16 7.23
C SER A 167 -8.47 22.01 7.72
N GLN A 168 -8.18 23.19 8.31
CA GLN A 168 -9.21 24.16 8.70
C GLN A 168 -9.98 24.70 7.48
N ASP A 169 -9.27 25.10 6.43
CA ASP A 169 -9.87 25.59 5.18
C ASP A 169 -10.76 24.51 4.53
N MET A 170 -10.27 23.26 4.50
CA MET A 170 -11.05 22.12 3.99
C MET A 170 -12.30 21.87 4.83
N ARG A 171 -12.18 21.94 6.17
CA ARG A 171 -13.33 21.79 7.08
C ARG A 171 -14.39 22.87 6.83
N LEU A 172 -14.00 24.14 6.77
CA LEU A 172 -14.92 25.25 6.52
C LEU A 172 -15.64 25.11 5.18
N SER A 173 -14.91 24.73 4.13
CA SER A 173 -15.50 24.49 2.82
C SER A 173 -16.50 23.32 2.82
N MET A 174 -16.22 22.26 3.57
CA MET A 174 -17.13 21.11 3.69
C MET A 174 -18.39 21.45 4.49
N ILE A 175 -18.26 22.23 5.57
CA ILE A 175 -19.41 22.74 6.34
C ILE A 175 -20.31 23.60 5.44
N ALA A 176 -19.71 24.52 4.67
CA ALA A 176 -20.45 25.37 3.74
C ALA A 176 -21.20 24.59 2.64
N ARG A 177 -20.72 23.39 2.29
CA ARG A 177 -21.36 22.47 1.32
C ARG A 177 -22.41 21.54 1.94
N GLY A 178 -22.67 21.65 3.25
CA GLY A 178 -23.63 20.78 3.95
C GLY A 178 -23.15 19.34 4.13
N PHE A 179 -21.84 19.14 4.35
CA PHE A 179 -21.25 17.81 4.48
C PHE A 179 -21.87 17.01 5.65
N ASN A 180 -22.57 15.92 5.33
CA ASN A 180 -23.22 15.05 6.31
C ASN A 180 -22.41 13.75 6.55
N SER A 181 -21.17 13.88 7.01
CA SER A 181 -20.29 12.77 7.47
C SER A 181 -19.90 11.70 6.43
N GLN A 182 -20.41 11.76 5.21
CA GLN A 182 -20.16 10.78 4.15
C GLN A 182 -19.63 11.46 2.89
N MET A 183 -18.45 11.03 2.45
CA MET A 183 -17.89 11.39 1.16
C MET A 183 -18.47 10.48 0.08
N PHE A 184 -19.21 11.05 -0.87
CA PHE A 184 -19.73 10.32 -2.02
C PHE A 184 -18.64 10.15 -3.08
N LEU A 185 -18.25 8.90 -3.32
CA LEU A 185 -17.28 8.54 -4.34
C LEU A 185 -18.04 8.03 -5.56
N LEU A 186 -17.69 8.53 -6.75
CA LEU A 186 -18.22 7.99 -8.00
C LEU A 186 -17.67 6.57 -8.20
N GLU A 187 -18.55 5.58 -8.18
CA GLU A 187 -18.20 4.19 -8.44
C GLU A 187 -18.35 3.89 -9.93
N ASN A 188 -17.23 3.68 -10.63
CA ASN A 188 -17.23 3.32 -12.04
C ASN A 188 -16.52 1.98 -12.34
N ASN A 189 -16.13 1.22 -11.31
CA ASN A 189 -15.30 0.03 -11.51
C ASN A 189 -16.14 -1.25 -11.54
N LYS A 190 -16.46 -1.71 -12.76
CA LYS A 190 -17.03 -3.05 -12.97
C LYS A 190 -16.05 -4.14 -12.49
N ILE A 191 -16.59 -5.23 -11.96
CA ILE A 191 -15.83 -6.40 -11.53
C ILE A 191 -15.12 -7.00 -12.74
N SER A 192 -13.81 -7.24 -12.63
CA SER A 192 -13.07 -7.91 -13.69
C SER A 192 -13.08 -9.42 -13.45
N GLN A 193 -13.17 -10.19 -14.54
CA GLN A 193 -13.11 -11.66 -14.49
C GLN A 193 -11.78 -12.18 -13.93
N LYS A 194 -10.71 -11.37 -14.02
CA LYS A 194 -9.37 -11.72 -13.52
C LYS A 194 -9.34 -11.81 -12.00
N ASP A 195 -9.99 -10.87 -11.31
CA ASP A 195 -9.98 -10.83 -9.84
C ASP A 195 -10.82 -11.96 -9.25
N ILE A 196 -11.93 -12.32 -9.92
CA ILE A 196 -12.74 -13.48 -9.57
C ILE A 196 -11.93 -14.76 -9.71
N LEU A 197 -11.17 -14.92 -10.80
CA LEU A 197 -10.33 -16.09 -11.02
C LEU A 197 -9.28 -16.24 -9.92
N VAL A 198 -8.59 -15.16 -9.55
CA VAL A 198 -7.60 -15.20 -8.45
C VAL A 198 -8.26 -15.57 -7.12
N LEU A 199 -9.43 -15.01 -6.81
CA LEU A 199 -10.20 -15.36 -5.62
C LEU A 199 -10.56 -16.85 -5.60
N PHE A 200 -11.03 -17.39 -6.72
CA PHE A 200 -11.38 -18.81 -6.85
C PHE A 200 -10.19 -19.72 -6.54
N PHE A 201 -9.01 -19.43 -7.08
CA PHE A 201 -7.81 -20.23 -6.81
C PHE A 201 -7.37 -20.16 -5.33
N ILE A 202 -7.51 -19.01 -4.67
CA ILE A 202 -7.18 -18.90 -3.24
C ILE A 202 -8.17 -19.72 -2.40
N LEU A 203 -9.46 -19.66 -2.72
CA LEU A 203 -10.48 -20.43 -2.03
C LEU A 203 -10.32 -21.94 -2.28
N SER A 204 -9.94 -22.37 -3.48
CA SER A 204 -9.67 -23.78 -3.74
C SER A 204 -8.47 -24.28 -2.95
N ILE A 205 -7.39 -23.48 -2.85
CA ILE A 205 -6.23 -23.84 -2.02
C ILE A 205 -6.63 -23.94 -0.55
N PHE A 206 -7.47 -23.01 -0.06
CA PHE A 206 -8.00 -23.07 1.30
C PHE A 206 -8.81 -24.35 1.55
N LEU A 207 -9.73 -24.69 0.66
CA LEU A 207 -10.55 -25.91 0.79
C LEU A 207 -9.70 -27.18 0.80
N ILE A 208 -8.68 -27.26 -0.07
CA ILE A 208 -7.74 -28.38 -0.08
C ILE A 208 -7.02 -28.47 1.26
N LYS A 209 -6.51 -27.34 1.79
CA LYS A 209 -5.81 -27.33 3.08
C LYS A 209 -6.73 -27.77 4.23
N VAL A 210 -7.96 -27.26 4.29
CA VAL A 210 -8.95 -27.64 5.32
C VAL A 210 -9.34 -29.12 5.22
N LEU A 211 -9.42 -29.69 4.02
CA LEU A 211 -9.75 -31.10 3.81
C LEU A 211 -8.59 -32.07 4.10
N TYR A 212 -7.35 -31.60 4.01
CA TYR A 212 -6.13 -32.39 4.25
C TYR A 212 -5.47 -32.15 5.62
N ILE A 213 -6.07 -31.31 6.47
CA ILE A 213 -5.78 -31.18 7.91
C ILE A 213 -6.57 -32.23 8.67
#